data_AF-B0CP49-F1
#
_entry.id   AF-B0CP49-F1
#
_cell.length_a   1.000
_cell.length_b   1.000
_cell.length_c   1.000
_cell.angle_alpha   90.00
_cell.angle_beta   90.00
_cell.angle_gamma   90.00
#
_symmetry.space_group_name_H-M   'P 1'
#
loop_
_entity.id
_entity.type
_entity.pdbx_description
1 polymer ?
#
loop_
_entity_poly.entity_id
_entity_poly.type
_entity_poly.pdbx_seq_one_letter_code
_entity_poly.pdbx_strand_id
1 'polypeptide(L)'
;MAKTVLLTESLPFIINLDGIYLLGYAWLFGMCVIAYRTLPRQQFGALQHKTFPVYFVKSIALSAGLLTIWILNHPDVLKHYARPNIADVAQAYALLTVFLSQSFNYFVIGPMTSKTMFKRHRLEKEEGKSYNESGVSSQMKALNPMESQEYKF
;
A
#
# COMPACT_ATOMS: atom_id res chain seq x y z
N MET A 1 0.47 -35.92 -21.74
CA MET A 1 -0.39 -35.32 -22.78
C MET A 1 -1.23 -34.15 -22.29
N ALA A 2 -1.94 -34.23 -21.16
CA ALA A 2 -2.77 -33.11 -20.65
C ALA A 2 -2.02 -31.78 -20.40
N LYS A 3 -0.78 -31.81 -19.88
CA LYS A 3 0.03 -30.60 -19.65
C LYS A 3 0.43 -29.86 -20.92
N THR A 4 0.69 -30.58 -22.01
CA THR A 4 1.13 -29.98 -23.28
C THR A 4 -0.04 -29.30 -24.00
N VAL A 5 -1.23 -29.90 -23.90
CA VAL A 5 -2.49 -29.34 -24.44
C VAL A 5 -2.88 -28.06 -23.68
N LEU A 6 -2.75 -28.04 -22.35
CA LEU A 6 -2.98 -26.82 -21.56
C LEU A 6 -2.07 -25.66 -21.97
N LEU A 7 -0.81 -25.94 -22.34
CA LEU A 7 0.19 -24.94 -22.75
C LEU A 7 -0.12 -24.33 -24.12
N THR A 8 -0.55 -25.15 -25.09
CA THR A 8 -0.90 -24.67 -26.44
C THR A 8 -2.19 -23.85 -26.46
N GLU A 9 -3.17 -24.19 -25.61
CA GLU A 9 -4.45 -23.46 -25.52
C GLU A 9 -4.34 -22.16 -24.71
N SER A 10 -3.39 -22.07 -23.77
CA SER A 10 -3.19 -20.88 -22.91
C SER A 10 -2.21 -19.84 -23.46
N LEU A 11 -1.34 -20.22 -24.41
CA LEU A 11 -0.39 -19.31 -25.05
C LEU A 11 -1.07 -18.10 -25.75
N PRO A 12 -2.16 -18.26 -26.53
CA PRO A 12 -2.83 -17.13 -27.17
C PRO A 12 -3.57 -16.22 -26.17
N PHE A 13 -3.92 -16.72 -24.97
CA PHE A 13 -4.47 -15.90 -23.88
C PHE A 13 -3.41 -14.96 -23.27
N ILE A 14 -2.15 -15.41 -23.21
CA ILE A 14 -1.03 -14.63 -22.68
C ILE A 14 -0.53 -13.58 -23.70
N ILE A 15 -0.57 -13.91 -25.00
CA ILE A 15 -0.12 -13.02 -26.10
C ILE A 15 -1.28 -12.14 -26.62
N ASN A 16 -2.30 -11.88 -25.80
CA ASN A 16 -3.30 -10.84 -26.04
C ASN A 16 -3.03 -9.63 -25.14
N LEU A 17 -3.58 -8.46 -25.48
CA LEU A 17 -3.44 -7.24 -24.71
C LEU A 17 -3.82 -7.42 -23.24
N ASP A 18 -4.88 -8.19 -22.97
CA ASP A 18 -5.33 -8.53 -21.62
C ASP A 18 -4.33 -9.41 -20.85
N GLY A 19 -3.72 -10.39 -21.54
CA GLY A 19 -2.68 -11.25 -20.98
C GLY A 19 -1.40 -10.47 -20.67
N ILE A 20 -0.99 -9.59 -21.58
CA ILE A 20 0.14 -8.68 -21.38
C ILE A 20 -0.14 -7.72 -20.22
N TYR A 21 -1.36 -7.16 -20.15
CA TYR A 21 -1.78 -6.30 -19.05
C TYR A 21 -1.71 -7.02 -17.70
N LEU A 22 -2.26 -8.23 -17.62
CA LEU A 22 -2.27 -9.03 -16.38
C LEU A 22 -0.84 -9.39 -15.94
N LEU A 23 0.01 -9.83 -16.88
CA LEU A 23 1.41 -10.15 -16.59
C LEU A 23 2.19 -8.90 -16.15
N GLY A 24 2.00 -7.77 -16.82
CA GLY A 24 2.62 -6.51 -16.44
C GLY A 24 2.20 -6.03 -15.06
N TYR A 25 0.89 -6.12 -14.75
CA TYR A 25 0.35 -5.79 -13.44
C TYR A 25 0.93 -6.70 -12.34
N ALA A 26 0.92 -8.01 -12.56
CA ALA A 26 1.48 -8.98 -11.61
C ALA A 26 2.98 -8.76 -11.37
N TRP A 27 3.74 -8.47 -12.44
CA TRP A 27 5.16 -8.16 -12.35
C TRP A 27 5.44 -6.91 -11.51
N LEU A 28 4.72 -5.82 -11.77
CA LEU A 28 4.84 -4.57 -11.00
C LEU A 28 4.55 -4.78 -9.52
N PHE A 29 3.54 -5.58 -9.19
CA PHE A 29 3.23 -5.94 -7.80
C PHE A 29 4.35 -6.77 -7.15
N GLY A 30 4.94 -7.71 -7.89
CA GLY A 30 6.01 -8.59 -7.42
C GLY A 30 7.31 -7.85 -7.02
N MET A 31 7.63 -6.71 -7.66
CA MET A 31 8.84 -5.93 -7.38
C MET A 31 8.95 -5.49 -5.91
N CYS A 32 7.83 -5.21 -5.25
CA CYS A 32 7.82 -4.83 -3.83
C CYS A 32 8.23 -5.98 -2.90
N VAL A 33 7.91 -7.23 -3.27
CA VAL A 33 8.25 -8.42 -2.48
C VAL A 33 9.75 -8.66 -2.48
N ILE A 34 10.42 -8.39 -3.60
CA ILE A 34 11.87 -8.55 -3.73
C ILE A 34 12.58 -7.59 -2.76
N ALA A 35 12.22 -6.30 -2.77
CA ALA A 35 12.83 -5.30 -1.89
C ALA A 35 12.67 -5.64 -0.39
N TYR A 36 11.54 -6.21 0.00
CA TYR A 36 11.30 -6.65 1.37
C TYR A 36 12.20 -7.82 1.78
N ARG A 37 12.45 -8.77 0.87
CA ARG A 37 13.26 -9.96 1.16
C ARG A 37 14.76 -9.71 1.10
N THR A 38 15.22 -8.74 0.31
CA THR A 38 16.65 -8.50 0.07
C THR A 38 17.26 -7.50 1.05
N LEU A 39 16.48 -6.54 1.56
CA LEU A 39 17.00 -5.50 2.44
C LEU A 39 16.81 -5.85 3.93
N PRO A 40 17.84 -5.64 4.77
CA PRO A 40 17.66 -5.65 6.22
C PRO A 40 16.54 -4.71 6.65
N ARG A 41 15.77 -5.08 7.68
CA ARG A 41 14.56 -4.34 8.13
C ARG A 41 14.79 -2.83 8.27
N GLN A 42 15.93 -2.40 8.81
CA GLN A 42 16.23 -0.98 9.00
C GLN A 42 16.48 -0.25 7.68
N GLN A 43 17.18 -0.89 6.74
CA GLN A 43 17.42 -0.32 5.40
C GLN A 43 16.13 -0.26 4.60
N PHE A 44 15.30 -1.31 4.67
CA PHE A 44 13.98 -1.33 4.05
C PHE A 44 13.08 -0.24 4.64
N GLY A 45 13.06 -0.07 5.96
CA GLY A 45 12.32 1.01 6.62
C GLY A 45 12.78 2.41 6.19
N ALA A 46 14.09 2.62 6.05
CA ALA A 46 14.64 3.87 5.54
C ALA A 46 14.25 4.14 4.08
N LEU A 47 14.24 3.10 3.24
CA LEU A 47 13.74 3.18 1.86
C LEU A 47 12.27 3.57 1.84
N GLN A 48 11.42 2.89 2.60
CA GLN A 48 9.99 3.21 2.71
C GLN A 48 9.75 4.65 3.15
N HIS A 49 10.47 5.12 4.18
CA HIS A 49 10.32 6.48 4.71
C HIS A 49 10.64 7.57 3.67
N LYS A 50 11.53 7.31 2.72
CA LYS A 50 11.83 8.24 1.62
C LYS A 50 10.87 8.11 0.44
N THR A 51 10.35 6.91 0.23
CA THR A 51 9.66 6.54 -1.02
C THR A 51 8.15 6.73 -0.90
N PHE A 52 7.55 6.29 0.22
CA PHE A 52 6.10 6.36 0.42
C PHE A 52 5.56 7.79 0.41
N PRO A 53 6.18 8.79 1.08
CA PRO A 53 5.67 10.16 1.04
C PRO A 53 5.55 10.71 -0.39
N VAL A 54 6.51 10.40 -1.25
CA VAL A 54 6.51 10.84 -2.66
C VAL A 54 5.34 10.21 -3.42
N TYR A 55 5.10 8.91 -3.26
CA TYR A 55 3.99 8.23 -3.93
C TYR A 55 2.62 8.68 -3.40
N PHE A 56 2.48 8.85 -2.09
CA PHE A 56 1.24 9.36 -1.49
C PHE A 56 0.93 10.77 -2.02
N VAL A 57 1.89 11.71 -1.99
CA VAL A 57 1.66 13.07 -2.49
C VAL A 57 1.28 13.07 -3.98
N LYS A 58 1.97 12.28 -4.81
CA LYS A 58 1.60 12.11 -6.22
C LYS A 58 0.20 11.54 -6.39
N SER A 59 -0.16 10.51 -5.63
CA SER A 59 -1.49 9.89 -5.69
C SER A 59 -2.59 10.85 -5.23
N ILE A 60 -2.36 11.62 -4.17
CA ILE A 60 -3.28 12.65 -3.67
C ILE A 60 -3.48 13.73 -4.74
N ALA A 61 -2.39 14.25 -5.33
CA ALA A 61 -2.47 15.27 -6.37
C ALA A 61 -3.21 14.77 -7.62
N LEU A 62 -2.89 13.55 -8.09
CA LEU A 62 -3.53 12.95 -9.26
C LEU A 62 -5.01 12.66 -9.02
N SER A 63 -5.36 12.04 -7.90
CA SER A 63 -6.77 11.73 -7.57
C SER A 63 -7.60 13.01 -7.38
N ALA A 64 -7.05 14.04 -6.74
CA ALA A 64 -7.72 15.34 -6.63
C ALA A 64 -7.92 16.02 -7.99
N GLY A 65 -6.89 16.02 -8.84
CA GLY A 65 -6.96 16.59 -10.19
C GLY A 65 -7.98 15.85 -11.06
N LEU A 66 -7.94 14.52 -11.07
CA LEU A 66 -8.89 13.69 -11.80
C LEU A 66 -10.32 13.89 -11.31
N LEU A 67 -10.53 13.95 -9.99
CA LEU A 67 -11.85 14.23 -9.41
C LEU A 67 -12.37 15.60 -9.85
N THR A 68 -11.52 16.63 -9.81
CA THR A 68 -11.88 17.99 -10.22
C THR A 68 -12.29 18.04 -11.68
N ILE A 69 -11.46 17.47 -12.57
CA ILE A 69 -11.75 17.40 -14.02
C ILE A 69 -13.04 16.60 -14.26
N TRP A 70 -13.24 15.50 -13.54
CA TRP A 70 -14.42 14.66 -13.67
C TRP A 70 -15.72 15.42 -13.33
N ILE A 71 -15.73 16.13 -12.20
CA ILE A 71 -16.87 16.94 -11.75
C ILE A 71 -17.17 18.08 -12.74
N LEU A 72 -16.14 18.73 -13.28
CA LEU A 72 -16.31 19.80 -14.26
C LEU A 72 -16.93 19.30 -15.57
N ASN A 73 -16.56 18.10 -16.01
CA ASN A 73 -17.08 17.50 -17.25
C ASN A 73 -18.46 16.83 -17.07
N HIS A 74 -18.84 16.46 -15.84
CA HIS A 74 -20.10 15.77 -15.53
C HIS A 74 -20.90 16.54 -14.47
N PRO A 75 -21.59 17.63 -14.86
CA PRO A 75 -22.32 18.48 -13.91
C PRO A 75 -23.47 17.76 -13.20
N ASP A 76 -23.96 16.65 -13.75
CA ASP A 76 -25.00 15.83 -13.14
C ASP A 76 -24.54 15.06 -11.90
N VAL A 77 -23.22 14.93 -11.69
CA VAL A 77 -22.65 14.38 -10.45
C VAL A 77 -23.09 15.19 -9.24
N LEU A 78 -23.03 16.52 -9.34
CA LEU A 78 -23.43 17.42 -8.24
C LEU A 78 -24.94 17.42 -8.02
N LYS A 79 -25.74 17.27 -9.08
CA LYS A 79 -27.20 17.22 -8.97
C LYS A 79 -27.70 15.92 -8.35
N HIS A 80 -27.02 14.80 -8.64
CA HIS A 80 -27.42 13.47 -8.20
C HIS A 80 -26.45 12.86 -7.19
N TYR A 81 -25.74 13.67 -6.41
CA TYR A 81 -24.71 13.20 -5.47
C TYR A 81 -25.23 12.13 -4.48
N ALA A 82 -26.52 12.13 -4.15
CA ALA A 82 -27.15 11.15 -3.28
C ALA A 82 -27.49 9.79 -3.96
N ARG A 83 -27.26 9.66 -5.27
CA ARG A 83 -27.58 8.46 -6.07
C ARG A 83 -26.30 7.79 -6.60
N PRO A 84 -25.60 6.98 -5.78
CA PRO A 84 -24.37 6.32 -6.19
C PRO A 84 -24.57 5.27 -7.28
N ASN A 85 -25.80 4.88 -7.60
CA ASN A 85 -26.11 3.94 -8.68
C ASN A 85 -25.88 4.52 -10.08
N ILE A 86 -25.70 5.84 -10.21
CA ILE A 86 -25.36 6.49 -11.47
C ILE A 86 -23.86 6.37 -11.69
N ALA A 87 -23.43 5.92 -12.87
CA ALA A 87 -22.03 5.64 -13.19
C ALA A 87 -21.11 6.85 -12.91
N ASP A 88 -21.50 8.05 -13.31
CA ASP A 88 -20.69 9.25 -13.11
C ASP A 88 -20.52 9.62 -11.63
N VAL A 89 -21.57 9.39 -10.84
CA VAL A 89 -21.58 9.62 -9.40
C VAL A 89 -20.69 8.57 -8.72
N ALA A 90 -20.81 7.29 -9.10
CA ALA A 90 -19.97 6.22 -8.61
C ALA A 90 -18.48 6.48 -8.88
N GLN A 91 -18.13 6.92 -10.09
CA GLN A 91 -16.76 7.27 -10.46
C GLN A 91 -16.21 8.42 -9.60
N ALA A 92 -17.02 9.45 -9.35
CA ALA A 92 -16.65 10.55 -8.46
C ALA A 92 -16.41 10.05 -7.02
N TYR A 93 -17.28 9.19 -6.49
CA TYR A 93 -17.08 8.57 -5.16
C TYR A 93 -15.84 7.68 -5.11
N ALA A 94 -15.53 6.94 -6.17
CA ALA A 94 -14.32 6.12 -6.23
C ALA A 94 -13.06 7.00 -6.14
N LEU A 95 -12.98 8.05 -6.96
CA LEU A 95 -11.87 9.01 -6.93
C LEU A 95 -11.76 9.73 -5.58
N LEU A 96 -12.89 10.15 -5.00
CA LEU A 96 -12.95 10.77 -3.68
C LEU A 96 -12.47 9.80 -2.58
N THR A 97 -12.90 8.54 -2.62
CA THR A 97 -12.50 7.52 -1.65
C THR A 97 -10.99 7.29 -1.70
N VAL A 98 -10.41 7.20 -2.90
CA VAL A 98 -8.96 7.11 -3.07
C VAL A 98 -8.29 8.35 -2.49
N PHE A 99 -8.72 9.56 -2.88
CA PHE A 99 -8.15 10.80 -2.37
C PHE A 99 -8.16 10.88 -0.84
N LEU A 100 -9.30 10.59 -0.21
CA LEU A 100 -9.46 10.63 1.25
C LEU A 100 -8.61 9.55 1.93
N SER A 101 -8.62 8.32 1.41
CA SER A 101 -7.84 7.22 1.98
C SER A 101 -6.33 7.48 1.91
N GLN A 102 -5.86 8.00 0.77
CA GLN A 102 -4.44 8.34 0.59
C GLN A 102 -4.04 9.52 1.48
N SER A 103 -4.90 10.55 1.58
CA SER A 103 -4.68 11.70 2.46
C SER A 103 -4.64 11.29 3.93
N PHE A 104 -5.57 10.44 4.37
CA PHE A 104 -5.58 9.92 5.73
C PHE A 104 -4.32 9.11 6.05
N ASN A 105 -3.88 8.25 5.11
CA ASN A 105 -2.64 7.50 5.26
C ASN A 105 -1.42 8.43 5.36
N TYR A 106 -1.37 9.48 4.54
CA TYR A 106 -0.26 10.42 4.54
C TYR A 106 -0.20 11.31 5.79
N PHE A 107 -1.33 11.92 6.19
CA PHE A 107 -1.36 12.92 7.25
C PHE A 107 -1.53 12.33 8.66
N VAL A 108 -2.15 11.15 8.79
CA VAL A 108 -2.43 10.54 10.10
C VAL A 108 -1.53 9.33 10.33
N ILE A 109 -1.64 8.31 9.46
CA ILE A 109 -0.95 7.03 9.67
C ILE A 109 0.57 7.16 9.52
N GLY A 110 1.03 7.91 8.52
CA GLY A 110 2.46 8.15 8.27
C GLY A 110 3.18 8.70 9.51
N PRO A 111 2.78 9.87 10.04
CA PRO A 111 3.38 10.45 11.23
C PRO A 111 3.28 9.56 12.47
N MET A 112 2.15 8.87 12.67
CA MET A 112 2.00 7.93 13.80
C MET A 112 3.00 6.77 13.70
N THR A 113 3.16 6.21 12.50
CA THR A 113 4.07 5.09 12.24
C THR A 113 5.52 5.52 12.40
N SER A 114 5.91 6.69 11.88
CA SER A 114 7.26 7.22 12.05
C SER A 114 7.60 7.48 13.51
N LYS A 115 6.66 8.02 14.32
CA LYS A 115 6.87 8.22 15.76
C LYS A 115 7.15 6.90 16.49
N THR A 116 6.35 5.86 16.21
CA THR A 116 6.56 4.53 16.79
C THR A 116 7.89 3.92 16.34
N MET A 117 8.23 4.05 15.05
CA MET A 117 9.49 3.59 14.48
C MET A 117 10.68 4.26 15.19
N PHE A 118 10.70 5.58 15.32
CA PHE A 118 11.77 6.30 16.02
C PHE A 118 11.87 5.92 17.51
N LYS A 119 10.72 5.77 18.19
CA LYS A 119 10.71 5.33 19.59
C LYS A 119 11.34 3.95 19.75
N ARG A 120 11.06 3.02 18.83
CA ARG A 120 11.68 1.70 18.83
C ARG A 120 13.18 1.76 18.58
N HIS A 121 13.63 2.53 17.59
CA HIS A 121 15.06 2.70 17.30
C HIS A 121 15.83 3.28 18.49
N ARG A 122 15.20 4.18 19.25
CA ARG A 122 15.80 4.73 20.45
C ARG A 122 15.97 3.65 21.53
N LEU A 123 14.94 2.86 21.79
CA LEU A 123 15.01 1.75 22.77
C LEU A 123 16.01 0.67 22.34
N GLU A 124 16.07 0.31 21.06
CA GLU A 124 17.06 -0.65 20.54
C GLU A 124 18.50 -0.18 20.81
N LYS A 125 18.74 1.14 20.72
CA LYS A 125 20.05 1.74 21.05
C LYS A 125 20.31 1.81 22.55
N GLU A 126 19.30 2.12 23.36
CA GLU A 126 19.41 2.23 24.82
C GLU A 126 19.63 0.86 25.48
N GLU A 127 18.92 -0.18 25.02
CA GLU A 127 19.03 -1.54 25.55
C GLU A 127 20.20 -2.34 24.92
N GLY A 128 20.73 -1.87 23.79
CA GLY A 128 21.76 -2.59 23.02
C GLY A 128 21.28 -3.92 22.45
N LYS A 129 19.96 -4.15 22.43
CA LYS A 129 19.30 -5.38 22.01
C LYS A 129 18.26 -5.07 20.95
N SER A 130 18.15 -5.94 19.95
CA SER A 130 17.04 -5.90 19.02
C SER A 130 15.75 -6.35 19.72
N TYR A 131 14.60 -5.83 19.27
CA TYR A 131 13.29 -6.17 19.84
C TYR A 131 12.91 -7.66 19.75
N ASN A 132 13.60 -8.42 18.89
CA ASN A 132 13.43 -9.87 18.74
C ASN A 132 14.26 -10.71 19.71
N GLU A 133 15.13 -10.08 20.51
CA GLU A 133 16.01 -10.80 21.42
C GLU A 133 15.32 -11.15 22.74
N SER A 134 15.76 -12.23 23.37
CA SER A 134 15.26 -12.63 24.68
C SER A 134 15.70 -11.64 25.77
N GLY A 135 14.76 -11.29 26.66
CA GLY A 135 15.02 -10.36 27.75
C GLY A 135 14.97 -8.88 27.39
N VAL A 136 14.26 -8.49 26.33
CA VAL A 136 13.89 -7.09 26.04
C VAL A 136 12.90 -6.53 27.06
N SER A 137 12.95 -5.22 27.30
CA SER A 137 12.12 -4.54 28.30
C SER A 137 10.61 -4.67 28.03
N SER A 138 9.80 -4.50 29.07
CA SER A 138 8.34 -4.45 28.94
C SER A 138 7.88 -3.31 28.03
N GLN A 139 8.63 -2.20 27.99
CA GLN A 139 8.35 -1.06 27.11
C GLN A 139 8.61 -1.40 25.64
N MET A 140 9.67 -2.15 25.33
CA MET A 140 9.95 -2.63 23.97
C MET A 140 8.90 -3.64 23.50
N LYS A 141 8.42 -4.52 24.39
CA LYS A 141 7.30 -5.45 24.11
C LYS A 141 5.98 -4.71 23.87
N ALA A 142 5.70 -3.65 24.64
CA ALA A 142 4.48 -2.87 24.50
C ALA A 142 4.38 -2.10 23.17
N LEU A 143 5.50 -1.86 22.49
CA LEU A 143 5.51 -1.26 21.15
C LEU A 143 5.17 -2.24 20.03
N ASN A 144 5.09 -3.54 20.34
CA ASN A 144 4.80 -4.59 19.38
C ASN A 144 3.79 -5.62 19.93
N PRO A 145 2.59 -5.18 20.35
CA PRO A 145 1.64 -6.04 21.04
C PRO A 145 1.21 -7.26 20.19
N MET A 146 1.10 -7.09 18.87
CA MET A 146 0.68 -8.15 17.94
C MET A 146 1.76 -9.25 17.75
N GLU A 147 3.05 -8.88 17.68
CA GLU A 147 4.16 -9.83 17.52
C GLU A 147 4.43 -10.61 18.83
N SER A 148 4.03 -10.05 19.98
CA SER A 148 4.18 -10.71 21.29
C SER A 148 3.19 -11.86 21.57
N GLN A 149 2.12 -11.98 20.77
CA GLN A 149 1.15 -13.08 20.88
C GLN A 149 1.52 -14.30 20.04
N GLU A 150 2.42 -14.18 19.07
CA GLU A 150 2.73 -15.25 18.10
C GLU A 150 3.75 -16.28 18.60
N TYR A 151 4.33 -16.07 19.79
CA TYR A 151 5.24 -17.02 20.46
C TYR A 151 4.56 -17.77 21.61
N LYS A 152 3.35 -18.29 21.36
CA LYS A 152 2.70 -19.31 22.18
C LYS A 152 2.29 -20.49 21.31
N PHE A 153 3.28 -21.26 20.86
CA PHE A 153 3.10 -22.64 20.43
C PHE A 153 4.10 -23.50 21.19
#